data_AF-A0AAP8QBA8-F1
#
_entry.id   AF-A0AAP8QBA8-F1
#
_cell.length_a   1.000
_cell.length_b   1.000
_cell.length_c   1.000
_cell.angle_alpha   90.00
_cell.angle_beta   90.00
_cell.angle_gamma   90.00
#
_symmetry.space_group_name_H-M   'P 1'
#
loop_
_entity.id
_entity.type
_entity.pdbx_description
1 polymer ?
#
loop_
_entity_poly.entity_id
_entity_poly.type
_entity_poly.pdbx_seq_one_letter_code
_entity_poly.pdbx_strand_id
1 'polypeptide(L)'
;MKQWKNRWNQMAIVAFAVLLFTVSTSSDYAWAQLSSPVPYEPIQGALILTMNPHVIKAITHYYGYPRAYDLSSVRVVGVSRLTNQPHSYEAVFQVKTYEGNHSPPFAIETIKLAVHPNGVQLTGYSHQGDEWEAKRKVEEQQVQKEFEDYFQIKLTGYQQIGYYQIAHRYRNDPDNTLLLFNQELLSQKEAIQKQFYLLPITFLGKRDGYILYKRPDGGQIVYFLLKELGTWKLDKMKHVPSKGIS
;
A
#
# COMPACT_ATOMS: atom_id res chain seq x y z
N MET A 1 17.97 -93.26 43.13
CA MET A 1 18.32 -91.97 43.77
C MET A 1 18.72 -91.01 42.65
N LYS A 2 17.81 -90.15 42.17
CA LYS A 2 17.42 -88.82 42.69
C LYS A 2 18.52 -87.75 42.55
N GLN A 3 18.19 -86.73 41.74
CA GLN A 3 18.52 -85.30 41.89
C GLN A 3 19.97 -84.89 41.51
N TRP A 4 20.26 -83.75 40.88
CA TRP A 4 19.48 -82.51 40.74
C TRP A 4 20.02 -81.59 39.63
N LYS A 5 19.12 -80.74 39.13
CA LYS A 5 19.27 -79.61 38.20
C LYS A 5 20.34 -78.57 38.63
N ASN A 6 20.99 -77.94 37.64
CA ASN A 6 20.99 -76.48 37.44
C ASN A 6 21.72 -76.17 36.12
N ARG A 7 21.06 -75.70 35.06
CA ARG A 7 20.44 -74.38 34.81
C ARG A 7 21.45 -73.27 34.43
N TRP A 8 21.36 -72.88 33.14
CA TRP A 8 21.45 -71.51 32.59
C TRP A 8 22.84 -70.90 32.38
N ASN A 9 23.30 -70.90 31.12
CA ASN A 9 23.46 -69.68 30.30
C ASN A 9 24.23 -69.99 29.01
N GLN A 10 23.99 -69.14 28.00
CA GLN A 10 24.72 -68.93 26.75
C GLN A 10 24.05 -69.43 25.45
N MET A 11 23.52 -68.44 24.72
CA MET A 11 23.58 -68.28 23.25
C MET A 11 22.61 -69.14 22.40
N ALA A 12 21.48 -68.65 21.88
CA ALA A 12 21.25 -67.56 20.91
C ALA A 12 21.95 -67.74 19.55
N ILE A 13 21.32 -68.40 18.57
CA ILE A 13 21.46 -68.11 17.11
C ILE A 13 20.13 -68.40 16.38
N VAL A 14 19.40 -67.32 16.13
CA VAL A 14 18.65 -66.91 14.91
C VAL A 14 18.01 -68.01 14.04
N ALA A 15 16.67 -68.09 14.09
CA ALA A 15 15.84 -68.62 13.00
C ALA A 15 14.95 -67.50 12.46
N PHE A 16 15.39 -67.00 11.31
CA PHE A 16 14.77 -66.14 10.30
C PHE A 16 13.22 -66.08 10.33
N ALA A 17 12.66 -65.07 11.00
CA ALA A 17 11.28 -64.66 10.80
C ALA A 17 11.25 -63.66 9.63
N VAL A 18 10.87 -64.14 8.44
CA VAL A 18 10.44 -63.28 7.33
C VAL A 18 9.10 -62.66 7.71
N LEU A 19 9.16 -61.59 8.50
CA LEU A 19 8.06 -60.66 8.64
C LEU A 19 8.04 -59.86 7.34
N LEU A 20 7.10 -60.23 6.47
CA LEU A 20 6.64 -59.44 5.34
C LEU A 20 6.31 -58.04 5.85
N PHE A 21 7.27 -57.11 5.76
CA PHE A 21 6.98 -55.69 5.71
C PHE A 21 6.17 -55.50 4.43
N THR A 22 4.85 -55.51 4.55
CA THR A 22 4.02 -54.79 3.59
C THR A 22 4.40 -53.32 3.74
N VAL A 23 5.37 -52.90 2.93
CA VAL A 23 5.57 -51.48 2.65
C VAL A 23 4.23 -51.03 2.08
N SER A 24 3.40 -50.46 2.95
CA SER A 24 2.16 -49.83 2.54
C SER A 24 2.60 -48.60 1.76
N THR A 25 2.76 -48.74 0.45
CA THR A 25 2.85 -47.62 -0.48
C THR A 25 1.46 -46.99 -0.58
N SER A 26 0.93 -46.49 0.53
CA SER A 26 -0.21 -45.58 0.51
C SER A 26 0.32 -44.16 0.34
N SER A 27 1.07 -43.93 -0.74
CA SER A 27 1.54 -42.60 -1.12
C SER A 27 0.72 -42.06 -2.29
N ASP A 28 -0.58 -42.35 -2.31
CA ASP A 28 -1.38 -42.22 -3.52
C ASP A 28 -2.72 -41.53 -3.20
N TYR A 29 -2.80 -40.26 -3.61
CA TYR A 29 -3.99 -39.48 -3.99
C TYR A 29 -4.81 -38.69 -2.95
N ALA A 30 -4.36 -38.47 -1.72
CA ALA A 30 -5.09 -37.57 -0.79
C ALA A 30 -5.21 -36.12 -1.33
N TRP A 31 -4.27 -35.64 -2.14
CA TRP A 31 -4.32 -34.31 -2.78
C TRP A 31 -5.34 -34.19 -3.92
N ALA A 32 -5.83 -35.31 -4.47
CA ALA A 32 -6.69 -35.33 -5.66
C ALA A 32 -8.20 -35.46 -5.33
N GLN A 33 -8.55 -35.77 -4.07
CA GLN A 33 -9.94 -35.77 -3.61
C GLN A 33 -10.39 -34.36 -3.21
N LEU A 34 -10.28 -33.40 -4.12
CA LEU A 34 -10.97 -32.13 -3.96
C LEU A 34 -12.46 -32.34 -4.22
N SER A 35 -13.30 -31.78 -3.36
CA SER A 35 -14.75 -31.77 -3.54
C SER A 35 -15.10 -31.13 -4.89
N SER A 36 -15.88 -31.85 -5.71
CA SER A 36 -16.51 -31.29 -6.90
C SER A 36 -17.95 -30.88 -6.55
N PRO A 37 -18.41 -29.67 -6.88
CA PRO A 37 -17.68 -28.62 -7.60
C PRO A 37 -16.64 -27.91 -6.71
N VAL A 38 -15.59 -27.35 -7.34
CA VAL A 38 -14.59 -26.55 -6.62
C VAL A 38 -15.30 -25.35 -5.95
N PRO A 39 -15.12 -25.13 -4.64
CA PRO A 39 -15.80 -24.06 -3.94
C PRO A 39 -15.42 -22.68 -4.49
N TYR A 40 -16.44 -21.82 -4.70
CA TYR A 40 -16.26 -20.50 -5.29
C TYR A 40 -15.44 -19.52 -4.43
N GLU A 41 -15.67 -19.53 -3.12
CA GLU A 41 -15.05 -18.57 -2.19
C GLU A 41 -13.51 -18.76 -2.08
N PRO A 42 -12.97 -19.98 -1.93
CA PRO A 42 -11.53 -20.22 -2.00
C PRO A 42 -10.90 -19.84 -3.34
N ILE A 43 -11.60 -20.02 -4.47
CA ILE A 43 -11.11 -19.57 -5.79
C ILE A 43 -11.00 -18.04 -5.82
N GLN A 44 -12.01 -17.32 -5.34
CA GLN A 44 -11.95 -15.86 -5.26
C GLN A 44 -10.82 -15.40 -4.35
N GLY A 45 -10.67 -16.00 -3.17
CA GLY A 45 -9.59 -15.70 -2.24
C GLY A 45 -8.21 -15.91 -2.87
N ALA A 46 -8.01 -17.05 -3.54
CA ALA A 46 -6.78 -17.32 -4.27
C ALA A 46 -6.52 -16.30 -5.40
N LEU A 47 -7.55 -15.90 -6.14
CA LEU A 47 -7.43 -14.89 -7.19
C LEU A 47 -7.06 -13.51 -6.61
N ILE A 48 -7.70 -13.09 -5.52
CA ILE A 48 -7.40 -11.84 -4.81
C ILE A 48 -5.93 -11.83 -4.37
N LEU A 49 -5.47 -12.88 -3.67
CA LEU A 49 -4.11 -12.97 -3.18
C LEU A 49 -3.09 -12.97 -4.31
N THR A 50 -3.35 -13.73 -5.38
CA THR A 50 -2.44 -13.83 -6.53
C THR A 50 -2.37 -12.52 -7.31
N MET A 51 -3.48 -11.80 -7.44
CA MET A 51 -3.54 -10.51 -8.16
C MET A 51 -3.13 -9.32 -7.30
N ASN A 52 -2.97 -9.49 -5.99
CA ASN A 52 -2.67 -8.42 -5.05
C ASN A 52 -1.46 -7.54 -5.45
N PRO A 53 -0.31 -8.09 -5.90
CA PRO A 53 0.81 -7.26 -6.35
C PRO A 53 0.44 -6.32 -7.53
N HIS A 54 -0.44 -6.76 -8.42
CA HIS A 54 -0.92 -5.97 -9.55
C HIS A 54 -1.93 -4.90 -9.13
N VAL A 55 -2.77 -5.22 -8.14
CA VAL A 55 -3.69 -4.26 -7.50
C VAL A 55 -2.90 -3.14 -6.81
N ILE A 56 -1.92 -3.47 -5.97
CA ILE A 56 -1.04 -2.48 -5.31
C ILE A 56 -0.34 -1.61 -6.36
N LYS A 57 0.17 -2.22 -7.44
CA LYS A 57 0.84 -1.50 -8.52
C LYS A 57 -0.12 -0.52 -9.22
N ALA A 58 -1.36 -0.92 -9.47
CA ALA A 58 -2.37 -0.05 -10.08
C ALA A 58 -2.72 1.15 -9.17
N ILE A 59 -2.93 0.90 -7.88
CA ILE A 59 -3.16 1.96 -6.88
C ILE A 59 -1.97 2.91 -6.81
N THR A 60 -0.75 2.35 -6.75
CA THR A 60 0.49 3.15 -6.70
C THR A 60 0.67 3.99 -7.96
N HIS A 61 0.30 3.46 -9.12
CA HIS A 61 0.35 4.19 -10.38
C HIS A 61 -0.62 5.39 -10.38
N TYR A 62 -1.83 5.22 -9.85
CA TYR A 62 -2.82 6.29 -9.79
C TYR A 62 -2.43 7.40 -8.80
N TYR A 63 -2.04 7.05 -7.57
CA TYR A 63 -1.74 8.02 -6.51
C TYR A 63 -0.30 8.55 -6.53
N GLY A 64 0.64 7.81 -7.13
CA GLY A 64 2.08 8.05 -7.02
C GLY A 64 2.72 7.51 -5.73
N TYR A 65 1.93 6.85 -4.88
CA TYR A 65 2.32 6.14 -3.66
C TYR A 65 1.30 5.04 -3.37
N PRO A 66 1.65 3.97 -2.62
CA PRO A 66 0.68 2.96 -2.22
C PRO A 66 -0.27 3.53 -1.17
N ARG A 67 -1.59 3.44 -1.42
CA ARG A 67 -2.60 3.54 -0.35
C ARG A 67 -2.81 2.17 0.28
N ALA A 68 -3.06 2.17 1.59
CA ALA A 68 -3.33 0.95 2.33
C ALA A 68 -4.78 0.50 2.11
N TYR A 69 -5.02 -0.80 2.26
CA TYR A 69 -6.35 -1.41 2.22
C TYR A 69 -6.30 -2.78 2.93
N ASP A 70 -7.44 -3.21 3.45
CA ASP A 70 -7.58 -4.54 4.02
C ASP A 70 -7.86 -5.57 2.91
N LEU A 71 -7.15 -6.69 2.90
CA LEU A 71 -7.41 -7.77 1.93
C LEU A 71 -8.85 -8.30 2.03
N SER A 72 -9.44 -8.29 3.23
CA SER A 72 -10.84 -8.65 3.47
C SER A 72 -11.85 -7.69 2.85
N SER A 73 -11.43 -6.49 2.45
CA SER A 73 -12.27 -5.50 1.77
C SER A 73 -12.27 -5.66 0.25
N VAL A 74 -11.34 -6.45 -0.29
CA VAL A 74 -11.19 -6.66 -1.74
C VAL A 74 -12.31 -7.55 -2.25
N ARG A 75 -12.93 -7.16 -3.36
CA ARG A 75 -13.99 -7.92 -4.02
C ARG A 75 -13.63 -8.19 -5.46
N VAL A 76 -13.82 -9.44 -5.91
CA VAL A 76 -13.85 -9.77 -7.34
C VAL A 76 -15.25 -9.44 -7.86
N VAL A 77 -15.36 -8.35 -8.61
CA VAL A 77 -16.64 -7.86 -9.17
C VAL A 77 -17.04 -8.67 -10.41
N GLY A 78 -16.04 -9.16 -11.16
CA GLY A 78 -16.30 -10.00 -12.31
C GLY A 78 -15.03 -10.57 -12.91
N VAL A 79 -15.19 -11.70 -13.61
CA VAL A 79 -14.15 -12.30 -14.46
C VAL A 79 -14.81 -12.70 -15.77
N SER A 80 -14.28 -12.20 -16.88
CA SER A 80 -14.77 -12.54 -18.22
C SER A 80 -13.62 -13.03 -19.09
N ARG A 81 -13.92 -13.93 -20.03
CA ARG A 81 -12.94 -14.35 -21.03
C ARG A 81 -12.82 -13.27 -22.10
N LEU A 82 -11.59 -12.94 -22.50
CA LEU A 82 -11.36 -12.05 -23.64
C LEU A 82 -11.65 -12.83 -24.93
N THR A 83 -12.63 -12.38 -25.71
CA THR A 83 -13.11 -13.10 -26.90
C THR A 83 -12.07 -13.21 -28.01
N ASN A 84 -11.14 -12.25 -28.07
CA ASN A 84 -10.17 -12.14 -29.16
C ASN A 84 -8.81 -12.77 -28.83
N GLN A 85 -8.65 -13.34 -27.62
CA GLN A 85 -7.38 -13.91 -27.17
C GLN A 85 -7.61 -15.22 -26.40
N PRO A 86 -7.19 -16.36 -26.97
CA PRO A 86 -7.23 -17.64 -26.25
C PRO A 86 -6.52 -17.53 -24.89
N HIS A 87 -7.08 -18.22 -23.88
CA HIS A 87 -6.52 -18.30 -22.53
C HIS A 87 -6.29 -16.95 -21.83
N SER A 88 -7.02 -15.91 -22.23
CA SER A 88 -6.93 -14.58 -21.65
C SER A 88 -8.24 -14.16 -20.99
N TYR A 89 -8.14 -13.47 -19.86
CA TYR A 89 -9.28 -13.07 -19.05
C TYR A 89 -9.17 -11.60 -18.65
N GLU A 90 -10.29 -10.93 -18.44
CA GLU A 90 -10.35 -9.65 -17.72
C GLU A 90 -10.96 -9.91 -16.34
N ALA A 91 -10.22 -9.55 -15.30
CA ALA A 91 -10.66 -9.61 -13.92
C ALA A 91 -10.87 -8.18 -13.39
N VAL A 92 -12.01 -7.94 -12.75
CA VAL A 92 -12.39 -6.64 -12.19
C VAL A 92 -12.39 -6.75 -10.67
N PHE A 93 -11.59 -5.93 -10.03
CA PHE A 93 -11.46 -5.83 -8.58
C PHE A 93 -12.06 -4.52 -8.08
N GLN A 94 -12.69 -4.57 -6.91
CA GLN A 94 -13.06 -3.38 -6.16
C GLN A 94 -12.36 -3.42 -4.80
N VAL A 95 -11.73 -2.31 -4.41
CA VAL A 95 -10.91 -2.20 -3.20
C VAL A 95 -11.27 -0.92 -2.46
N LYS A 96 -11.44 -1.00 -1.13
CA LYS A 96 -11.58 0.19 -0.29
C LYS A 96 -10.22 0.59 0.27
N THR A 97 -9.70 1.72 -0.19
CA THR A 97 -8.40 2.25 0.25
C THR A 97 -8.55 3.34 1.31
N TYR A 98 -7.48 3.57 2.06
CA TYR A 98 -7.36 4.63 3.06
C TYR A 98 -5.91 5.15 3.16
N GLU A 99 -5.76 6.27 3.85
CA GLU A 99 -4.46 6.85 4.23
C GLU A 99 -4.21 6.65 5.74
N GLY A 100 -2.94 6.49 6.13
CA GLY A 100 -2.56 6.35 7.55
C GLY A 100 -3.22 5.18 8.28
N ASN A 101 -3.62 5.39 9.54
CA ASN A 101 -4.18 4.38 10.44
C ASN A 101 -5.67 4.11 10.17
N HIS A 102 -6.00 3.45 9.06
CA HIS A 102 -7.38 3.03 8.71
C HIS A 102 -8.42 4.18 8.82
N SER A 103 -8.01 5.39 8.47
CA SER A 103 -8.79 6.61 8.67
C SER A 103 -9.15 7.24 7.33
N PRO A 104 -10.21 8.08 7.27
CA PRO A 104 -10.48 8.89 6.10
C PRO A 104 -9.26 9.72 5.67
N PRO A 105 -9.15 10.10 4.38
CA PRO A 105 -10.12 9.84 3.32
C PRO A 105 -10.13 8.38 2.86
N PHE A 106 -11.34 7.83 2.66
CA PHE A 106 -11.54 6.54 2.03
C PHE A 106 -11.81 6.71 0.54
N ALA A 107 -11.42 5.72 -0.26
CA ALA A 107 -11.80 5.66 -1.66
C ALA A 107 -12.14 4.23 -2.10
N ILE A 108 -13.09 4.11 -3.01
CA ILE A 108 -13.39 2.87 -3.71
C ILE A 108 -12.67 2.88 -5.05
N GLU A 109 -11.70 1.99 -5.19
CA GLU A 109 -10.95 1.78 -6.42
C GLU A 109 -11.53 0.60 -7.19
N THR A 110 -11.90 0.82 -8.44
CA THR A 110 -12.30 -0.25 -9.37
C THR A 110 -11.19 -0.45 -10.40
N ILE A 111 -10.60 -1.64 -10.39
CA ILE A 111 -9.37 -1.96 -11.12
C ILE A 111 -9.65 -3.10 -12.08
N LYS A 112 -9.37 -2.89 -13.37
CA LYS A 112 -9.48 -3.93 -14.40
C LYS A 112 -8.10 -4.43 -14.79
N LEU A 113 -7.90 -5.74 -14.66
CA LEU A 113 -6.66 -6.42 -14.98
C LEU A 113 -6.92 -7.43 -16.08
N ALA A 114 -6.23 -7.29 -17.21
CA ALA A 114 -6.14 -8.34 -18.22
C ALA A 114 -5.06 -9.35 -17.80
N VAL A 115 -5.45 -10.62 -17.73
CA VAL A 115 -4.61 -11.74 -17.34
C VAL A 115 -4.35 -12.58 -18.58
N HIS A 116 -3.08 -12.64 -18.97
CA HIS A 116 -2.58 -13.38 -20.13
C HIS A 116 -1.53 -14.42 -19.69
N PRO A 117 -1.24 -15.43 -20.53
CA PRO A 117 -0.16 -16.38 -20.23
C PRO A 117 1.22 -15.75 -20.03
N ASN A 118 1.46 -14.57 -20.62
CA ASN A 118 2.72 -13.84 -20.54
C ASN A 118 2.74 -12.73 -19.47
N GLY A 119 1.65 -12.54 -18.72
CA GLY A 119 1.61 -11.56 -17.63
C GLY A 119 0.25 -10.92 -17.40
N VAL A 120 0.24 -9.93 -16.50
CA VAL A 120 -0.96 -9.19 -16.10
C VAL A 120 -0.78 -7.70 -16.42
N GLN A 121 -1.79 -7.12 -17.06
CA GLN A 121 -1.81 -5.72 -17.48
C GLN A 121 -2.99 -4.96 -16.88
N LEU A 122 -2.76 -3.72 -16.44
CA LEU A 122 -3.83 -2.80 -16.07
C LEU A 122 -4.53 -2.29 -17.34
N THR A 123 -5.83 -2.56 -17.48
CA THR A 123 -6.64 -2.12 -18.64
C THR A 123 -7.65 -1.03 -18.29
N GLY A 124 -7.92 -0.81 -17.01
CA GLY A 124 -8.82 0.23 -16.57
C GLY A 124 -8.69 0.51 -15.07
N TYR A 125 -8.90 1.78 -14.70
CA TYR A 125 -8.89 2.24 -13.33
C TYR A 125 -9.98 3.30 -13.16
N SER A 126 -10.82 3.15 -12.15
CA SER A 126 -11.84 4.13 -11.77
C SER A 126 -11.76 4.39 -10.28
N HIS A 127 -11.67 5.66 -9.92
CA HIS A 127 -11.55 6.13 -8.55
C HIS A 127 -12.84 6.81 -8.10
N GLN A 128 -13.29 6.47 -6.90
CA GLN A 128 -14.40 7.14 -6.23
C GLN A 128 -14.02 7.45 -4.78
N GLY A 129 -13.52 8.66 -4.54
CA GLY A 129 -13.26 9.19 -3.20
C GLY A 129 -14.55 9.48 -2.41
N ASP A 130 -14.41 9.53 -1.10
CA ASP A 130 -15.50 9.88 -0.17
C ASP A 130 -15.66 11.41 0.02
N GLU A 131 -16.57 11.80 0.92
CA GLU A 131 -16.79 13.20 1.26
C GLU A 131 -15.56 13.87 1.90
N TRP A 132 -14.70 13.10 2.59
CA TRP A 132 -13.51 13.64 3.24
C TRP A 132 -12.43 13.96 2.20
N GLU A 133 -12.31 13.15 1.16
CA GLU A 133 -11.43 13.46 0.02
C GLU A 133 -11.88 14.74 -0.70
N ALA A 134 -13.19 14.90 -0.90
CA ALA A 134 -13.76 16.09 -1.53
C ALA A 134 -13.55 17.36 -0.69
N LYS A 135 -13.89 17.29 0.61
CA LYS A 135 -13.66 18.40 1.56
C LYS A 135 -12.16 18.78 1.61
N ARG A 136 -11.24 17.81 1.49
CA ARG A 136 -9.80 18.03 1.62
C ARG A 136 -9.30 18.82 0.43
N LYS A 137 -9.76 18.44 -0.76
CA LYS A 137 -9.45 19.16 -1.99
C LYS A 137 -9.94 20.62 -1.96
N VAL A 138 -11.13 20.87 -1.39
CA VAL A 138 -11.64 22.23 -1.21
C VAL A 138 -10.76 23.01 -0.23
N GLU A 139 -10.38 22.40 0.89
CA GLU A 139 -9.52 23.04 1.88
C GLU A 139 -8.11 23.31 1.34
N GLU A 140 -7.50 22.37 0.62
CA GLU A 140 -6.22 22.55 -0.07
C GLU A 140 -6.27 23.74 -1.04
N GLN A 141 -7.34 23.88 -1.82
CA GLN A 141 -7.53 25.02 -2.73
C GLN A 141 -7.71 26.35 -1.99
N GLN A 142 -8.43 26.33 -0.87
CA GLN A 142 -8.62 27.52 -0.04
C GLN A 142 -7.30 27.96 0.59
N VAL A 143 -6.54 27.01 1.15
CA VAL A 143 -5.20 27.27 1.70
C VAL A 143 -4.24 27.76 0.64
N GLN A 144 -4.27 27.17 -0.56
CA GLN A 144 -3.46 27.66 -1.67
C GLN A 144 -3.73 29.15 -1.94
N LYS A 145 -5.00 29.55 -2.08
CA LYS A 145 -5.39 30.94 -2.33
C LYS A 145 -4.97 31.87 -1.19
N GLU A 146 -5.21 31.48 0.06
CA GLU A 146 -4.78 32.24 1.24
C GLU A 146 -3.28 32.52 1.22
N PHE A 147 -2.47 31.52 0.84
CA PHE A 147 -1.03 31.66 0.74
C PHE A 147 -0.60 32.52 -0.45
N GLU A 148 -1.23 32.36 -1.62
CA GLU A 148 -1.00 33.22 -2.79
C GLU A 148 -1.23 34.70 -2.44
N ASP A 149 -2.35 35.00 -1.77
CA ASP A 149 -2.72 36.36 -1.36
C ASP A 149 -1.80 36.89 -0.25
N TYR A 150 -1.60 36.13 0.83
CA TYR A 150 -0.86 36.65 1.99
C TYR A 150 0.64 36.79 1.70
N PHE A 151 1.24 35.77 1.07
CA PHE A 151 2.68 35.77 0.81
C PHE A 151 3.05 36.40 -0.54
N GLN A 152 2.05 36.85 -1.32
CA GLN A 152 2.21 37.46 -2.63
C GLN A 152 2.99 36.54 -3.59
N ILE A 153 2.59 35.26 -3.61
CA ILE A 153 3.18 34.22 -4.46
C ILE A 153 2.19 33.81 -5.55
N LYS A 154 2.70 33.29 -6.67
CA LYS A 154 1.89 32.78 -7.78
C LYS A 154 2.25 31.33 -8.05
N LEU A 155 1.32 30.42 -7.80
CA LEU A 155 1.54 28.98 -7.89
C LEU A 155 1.03 28.39 -9.22
N THR A 156 0.36 29.20 -10.04
CA THR A 156 -0.03 28.80 -11.39
C THR A 156 1.19 28.37 -12.20
N GLY A 157 1.16 27.14 -12.73
CA GLY A 157 2.24 26.55 -13.53
C GLY A 157 3.28 25.75 -12.73
N TYR A 158 3.14 25.68 -11.40
CA TYR A 158 3.93 24.79 -10.56
C TYR A 158 3.31 23.39 -10.54
N GLN A 159 4.14 22.36 -10.41
CA GLN A 159 3.68 21.02 -10.12
C GLN A 159 3.35 20.90 -8.64
N GLN A 160 2.09 20.67 -8.31
CA GLN A 160 1.68 20.32 -6.95
C GLN A 160 2.01 18.85 -6.66
N ILE A 161 2.64 18.60 -5.50
CA ILE A 161 3.01 17.27 -5.02
C ILE A 161 2.66 17.17 -3.54
N GLY A 162 1.94 16.12 -3.16
CA GLY A 162 1.54 15.86 -1.78
C GLY A 162 2.63 15.18 -0.95
N TYR A 163 2.54 15.29 0.38
CA TYR A 163 3.49 14.67 1.32
C TYR A 163 3.75 13.19 1.06
N TYR A 164 2.70 12.36 0.95
CA TYR A 164 2.88 10.91 0.75
C TYR A 164 3.57 10.56 -0.57
N GLN A 165 3.39 11.35 -1.62
CA GLN A 165 4.12 11.18 -2.88
C GLN A 165 5.61 11.49 -2.71
N ILE A 166 5.96 12.53 -1.95
CA ILE A 166 7.35 12.88 -1.62
C ILE A 166 7.97 11.76 -0.77
N ALA A 167 7.29 11.35 0.31
CA ALA A 167 7.72 10.28 1.20
C ALA A 167 7.96 8.97 0.45
N HIS A 168 7.05 8.60 -0.45
CA HIS A 168 7.25 7.41 -1.27
C HIS A 168 8.42 7.56 -2.25
N ARG A 169 8.53 8.70 -2.94
CA ARG A 169 9.58 8.96 -3.93
C ARG A 169 10.98 8.86 -3.32
N TYR A 170 11.16 9.37 -2.12
CA TYR A 170 12.46 9.42 -1.43
C TYR A 170 12.56 8.41 -0.28
N ARG A 171 11.74 7.35 -0.28
CA ARG A 171 11.77 6.33 0.79
C ARG A 171 13.12 5.63 0.98
N ASN A 172 13.95 5.61 -0.07
CA ASN A 172 15.29 5.02 -0.07
C ASN A 172 16.41 6.08 0.04
N ASP A 173 16.05 7.35 0.20
CA ASP A 173 16.95 8.50 0.32
C ASP A 173 16.46 9.38 1.50
N PRO A 174 16.66 8.92 2.74
CA PRO A 174 16.11 9.60 3.93
C PRO A 174 16.71 10.99 4.15
N ASP A 175 17.90 11.25 3.61
CA ASP A 175 18.59 12.54 3.71
C ASP A 175 18.14 13.54 2.62
N ASN A 176 17.14 13.16 1.82
CA ASN A 176 16.60 14.04 0.79
C ASN A 176 16.03 15.32 1.40
N THR A 177 16.56 16.47 1.01
CA THR A 177 16.17 17.77 1.59
C THR A 177 14.68 18.08 1.47
N LEU A 178 14.05 17.70 0.36
CA LEU A 178 12.62 17.95 0.17
C LEU A 178 11.76 17.11 1.12
N LEU A 179 12.17 15.86 1.38
CA LEU A 179 11.53 15.01 2.38
C LEU A 179 11.71 15.58 3.79
N LEU A 180 12.94 15.95 4.13
CA LEU A 180 13.29 16.50 5.43
C LEU A 180 12.52 17.78 5.75
N PHE A 181 12.39 18.71 4.80
CA PHE A 181 11.60 19.94 5.00
C PHE A 181 10.13 19.65 5.26
N ASN A 182 9.54 18.70 4.54
CA ASN A 182 8.15 18.31 4.76
C ASN A 182 7.97 17.63 6.13
N GLN A 183 8.90 16.76 6.53
CA GLN A 183 8.89 16.10 7.83
C GLN A 183 9.11 17.07 8.98
N GLU A 184 9.98 18.07 8.82
CA GLU A 184 10.25 19.09 9.82
C GLU A 184 8.94 19.82 10.21
N LEU A 185 8.16 20.24 9.20
CA LEU A 185 6.86 20.90 9.39
C LEU A 185 5.85 20.03 10.15
N LEU A 186 5.89 18.71 9.95
CA LEU A 186 5.07 17.74 10.68
C LEU A 186 5.62 17.37 12.07
N SER A 187 6.94 17.42 12.25
CA SER A 187 7.60 17.03 13.51
C SER A 187 7.48 18.07 14.63
N GLN A 188 7.05 19.29 14.30
CA GLN A 188 6.68 20.29 15.29
C GLN A 188 5.48 19.73 16.09
N LYS A 189 5.80 19.20 17.27
CA LYS A 189 5.10 18.32 18.25
C LYS A 189 3.57 18.32 18.38
N GLU A 190 2.88 19.23 17.72
CA GLU A 190 1.42 19.29 17.69
C GLU A 190 0.83 18.40 16.57
N ALA A 191 1.63 18.02 15.56
CA ALA A 191 1.14 17.37 14.33
C ALA A 191 0.73 15.88 14.38
N ILE A 192 0.82 15.23 15.55
CA ILE A 192 0.72 13.77 15.64
C ILE A 192 -0.47 13.29 16.49
N GLN A 193 -1.10 14.17 17.30
CA GLN A 193 -2.17 13.76 18.23
C GLN A 193 -3.60 14.00 17.73
N LYS A 194 -3.81 14.80 16.69
CA LYS A 194 -5.11 14.92 16.00
C LYS A 194 -4.93 14.33 14.60
N GLN A 195 -5.93 13.68 14.01
CA GLN A 195 -5.88 13.35 12.58
C GLN A 195 -5.71 14.68 11.81
N PHE A 196 -4.50 14.96 11.33
CA PHE A 196 -4.23 16.18 10.55
C PHE A 196 -4.91 16.03 9.22
N TYR A 197 -5.91 16.86 9.01
CA TYR A 197 -6.69 16.85 7.79
C TYR A 197 -5.92 17.42 6.60
N LEU A 198 -4.96 18.31 6.86
CA LEU A 198 -4.16 18.98 5.84
C LEU A 198 -2.66 18.79 6.08
N LEU A 199 -2.02 18.04 5.20
CA LEU A 199 -0.57 17.84 5.19
C LEU A 199 0.11 19.00 4.43
N PRO A 200 1.43 19.20 4.60
CA PRO A 200 2.17 20.16 3.79
C PRO A 200 1.97 19.94 2.29
N ILE A 201 1.70 21.03 1.58
CA ILE A 201 1.45 21.03 0.13
C ILE A 201 2.69 21.60 -0.54
N THR A 202 3.35 20.81 -1.39
CA THR A 202 4.57 21.23 -2.08
C THR A 202 4.25 21.63 -3.52
N PHE A 203 4.78 22.77 -3.95
CA PHE A 203 4.70 23.28 -5.32
C PHE A 203 6.11 23.40 -5.89
N LEU A 204 6.43 22.67 -6.97
CA LEU A 204 7.75 22.67 -7.59
C LEU A 204 7.71 23.30 -8.99
N GLY A 205 8.51 24.34 -9.18
CA GLY A 205 8.78 24.97 -10.46
C GLY A 205 10.07 24.44 -11.09
N LYS A 206 10.57 25.15 -12.12
CA LYS A 206 11.83 24.76 -12.79
C LYS A 206 13.07 25.10 -11.95
N ARG A 207 13.05 26.24 -11.25
CA ARG A 207 14.20 26.78 -10.49
C ARG A 207 13.86 27.08 -9.04
N ASP A 208 12.58 27.22 -8.72
CA ASP A 208 12.04 27.64 -7.45
C ASP A 208 10.86 26.75 -7.05
N GLY A 209 10.48 26.81 -5.78
CA GLY A 209 9.40 26.00 -5.24
C GLY A 209 8.91 26.55 -3.90
N TYR A 210 7.81 25.98 -3.43
CA TYR A 210 7.20 26.35 -2.17
C TYR A 210 6.72 25.12 -1.42
N ILE A 211 6.79 25.15 -0.09
CA ILE A 211 6.07 24.21 0.77
C ILE A 211 5.15 25.03 1.64
N LEU A 212 3.84 24.81 1.49
CA LEU A 212 2.80 25.49 2.24
C LEU A 212 2.35 24.60 3.38
N TYR A 213 2.27 25.11 4.59
CA TYR A 213 1.73 24.38 5.73
C TYR A 213 0.88 25.28 6.60
N LYS A 214 -0.42 24.94 6.68
CA LYS A 214 -1.36 25.55 7.61
C LYS A 214 -1.48 24.63 8.83
N ARG A 215 -1.06 25.14 9.97
CA ARG A 215 -1.13 24.46 11.26
C ARG A 215 -2.58 24.43 11.76
N PRO A 216 -2.96 23.49 12.65
CA PRO A 216 -4.32 23.40 13.19
C PRO A 216 -4.69 24.55 14.10
N ASP A 217 -3.71 25.20 14.71
CA ASP A 217 -3.92 26.42 15.49
C ASP A 217 -4.28 27.60 14.57
N GLY A 218 -4.18 27.44 13.25
CA GLY A 218 -4.42 28.49 12.24
C GLY A 218 -3.15 29.22 11.80
N GLY A 219 -1.99 28.92 12.41
CA GLY A 219 -0.71 29.45 11.98
C GLY A 219 -0.33 28.98 10.58
N GLN A 220 0.42 29.80 9.85
CA GLN A 220 0.82 29.52 8.47
C GLN A 220 2.33 29.57 8.35
N ILE A 221 2.93 28.54 7.76
CA ILE A 221 4.37 28.48 7.46
C ILE A 221 4.52 28.25 5.96
N VAL A 222 5.35 29.07 5.32
CA VAL A 222 5.77 28.85 3.93
C VAL A 222 7.29 28.74 3.87
N TYR A 223 7.76 27.68 3.22
CA TYR A 223 9.16 27.55 2.83
C TYR A 223 9.28 27.96 1.37
N PHE A 224 10.22 28.84 1.07
CA PHE A 224 10.63 29.19 -0.27
C PHE A 224 11.85 28.35 -0.61
N LEU A 225 11.80 27.66 -1.74
CA LEU A 225 12.83 26.74 -2.18
C LEU A 225 13.53 27.27 -3.44
N LEU A 226 14.82 27.00 -3.55
CA LEU A 226 15.60 27.17 -4.78
C LEU A 226 16.23 25.84 -5.18
N LYS A 227 16.29 25.60 -6.49
CA LYS A 227 16.92 24.41 -7.06
C LYS A 227 18.34 24.74 -7.47
N GLU A 228 19.31 24.18 -6.74
CA GLU A 228 20.73 24.35 -6.99
C GLU A 228 21.37 23.00 -7.33
N LEU A 229 22.03 22.92 -8.48
CA LEU A 229 22.72 21.69 -8.95
C LEU A 229 21.85 20.42 -8.91
N GLY A 230 20.54 20.58 -9.11
CA GLY A 230 19.58 19.47 -9.09
C GLY A 230 18.90 19.23 -7.75
N THR A 231 19.39 19.83 -6.66
CA THR A 231 18.89 19.65 -5.29
C THR A 231 18.08 20.85 -4.83
N TRP A 232 16.98 20.61 -4.11
CA TRP A 232 16.18 21.66 -3.50
C TRP A 232 16.82 22.14 -2.20
N LYS A 233 16.96 23.46 -2.04
CA LYS A 233 17.45 24.10 -0.82
C LYS A 233 16.43 25.11 -0.32
N LEU A 234 16.41 25.32 0.99
CA LEU A 234 15.63 26.37 1.61
C LEU A 234 16.30 27.72 1.33
N ASP A 235 15.61 28.61 0.63
CA ASP A 235 16.02 30.00 0.41
C ASP A 235 15.64 30.86 1.61
N LYS A 236 14.36 30.77 2.02
CA LYS A 236 13.83 31.49 3.17
C LYS A 236 12.56 30.83 3.70
N MET A 237 12.24 31.14 4.96
CA MET A 237 11.00 30.76 5.62
C MET A 237 10.23 32.02 5.99
N LYS A 238 8.89 31.99 5.85
CA LYS A 238 8.01 32.96 6.50
C LYS A 238 7.00 32.22 7.38
N HIS A 239 6.68 32.81 8.52
CA HIS A 239 5.69 32.30 9.47
C HIS A 239 4.72 33.41 9.85
N VAL A 240 3.44 33.05 9.92
CA VAL A 240 2.35 33.89 10.41
C VAL A 240 1.75 33.17 11.60
N PRO A 241 1.83 33.73 12.81
CA PRO A 241 1.18 33.13 13.97
C PRO A 241 -0.34 33.11 13.75
N SER A 242 -1.01 32.17 14.41
CA SER A 242 -2.47 32.19 14.46
C SER A 242 -2.95 33.56 14.91
N LYS A 243 -3.97 34.12 14.24
CA LYS A 243 -4.71 35.24 14.81
C LYS A 243 -5.44 34.68 16.02
N GLY A 244 -4.82 34.81 17.19
CA GLY A 244 -5.48 34.51 18.46
C GLY A 244 -6.83 35.22 18.44
N ILE A 245 -7.91 34.46 18.59
CA ILE A 245 -9.18 35.04 18.99
C ILE A 245 -8.92 35.57 20.40
N SER A 246 -8.60 36.86 20.50
CA SER A 246 -8.67 37.61 21.74
C SER A 246 -10.13 37.79 22.13
#